data_AF-W9Z5P9-F1
#
_entry.id   AF-W9Z5P9-F1
#
_cell.length_a   1.000
_cell.length_b   1.000
_cell.length_c   1.000
_cell.angle_alpha   90.00
_cell.angle_beta   90.00
_cell.angle_gamma   90.00
#
_symmetry.space_group_name_H-M   'P 1'
#
loop_
_entity.id
_entity.type
_entity.pdbx_description
1 polymer ?
#
loop_
_entity_poly.entity_id
_entity_poly.type
_entity_poly.pdbx_seq_one_letter_code
_entity_poly.pdbx_strand_id
1 'polypeptide(L)'
;MTLLIRHPQFLEAKKQHYRIFENVPNELCINAVCFSKASTEFCRAVQDESTQRDDVSHHTKHILGVAGKYTLLLDRTMPMTPKVIADIQRRRLRDAWDKLAIIANCCQYNIRMDPKHMKEPKSLSTSILAMCILNGEILLNESREDRSSMLEKTMSQFSEEQAFKGFCAPRSQRDLTFNKGCRFVGVEITPIGIKTIGHLWKLDRIIDASSFRLPLPEAKKRPCSVAENEQRRLAYLATELRRLHETTLAMHIERFLNHDHTRPEENFKNEKFSMWYMRIMAEELVAAIEKGKLLRLGRIWNSQRSENPCSAIFIWDSNGTENIDIKGKPYKRNNYRKRDRRPEFAFTASRPLQRGFQQRGTNDLDHHVSLEVKWPSLRDKSPGDDPQLFIKRWLMGLCFFYDFPRADVVFPWPSSFLTVDH
;
A
#
# COMPACT_ATOMS: atom_id res chain seq x y z
N MET A 1 1.74 19.02 -15.29
CA MET A 1 2.78 18.83 -16.32
C MET A 1 2.12 18.96 -17.67
N THR A 2 2.65 19.83 -18.51
CA THR A 2 2.14 20.13 -19.85
C THR A 2 3.15 19.58 -20.86
N LEU A 3 2.66 18.82 -21.83
CA LEU A 3 3.44 18.36 -22.97
C LEU A 3 3.49 19.50 -24.00
N LEU A 4 4.68 19.77 -24.51
CA LEU A 4 4.91 20.78 -25.54
C LEU A 4 5.28 20.04 -26.82
N ILE A 5 4.41 20.10 -27.82
CA ILE A 5 4.65 19.48 -29.13
C ILE A 5 4.87 20.60 -30.13
N ARG A 6 6.09 20.69 -30.65
CA ARG A 6 6.42 21.68 -31.68
C ARG A 6 5.64 21.44 -32.95
N HIS A 7 5.19 22.51 -33.58
CA HIS A 7 4.57 22.47 -34.89
C HIS A 7 5.10 23.61 -35.79
N PRO A 8 5.06 23.44 -37.12
CA PRO A 8 5.41 24.50 -38.06
C PRO A 8 4.54 25.77 -37.90
N GLN A 9 5.11 26.93 -38.21
CA GLN A 9 4.44 28.24 -38.07
C GLN A 9 3.14 28.36 -38.86
N PHE A 10 3.04 27.72 -40.03
CA PHE A 10 1.82 27.76 -40.84
C PHE A 10 0.61 27.09 -40.17
N LEU A 11 0.80 26.30 -39.11
CA LEU A 11 -0.29 25.71 -38.32
C LEU A 11 -0.76 26.59 -37.15
N GLU A 12 -0.12 27.74 -36.90
CA GLU A 12 -0.44 28.59 -35.75
C GLU A 12 -1.87 29.14 -35.80
N ALA A 13 -2.31 29.63 -36.97
CA ALA A 13 -3.68 30.12 -37.15
C ALA A 13 -4.72 29.01 -36.89
N LYS A 14 -4.43 27.76 -37.31
CA LYS A 14 -5.28 26.61 -37.02
C LYS A 14 -5.30 26.28 -35.53
N LYS A 15 -4.14 26.30 -34.86
CA LYS A 15 -4.07 26.10 -33.40
C LYS A 15 -4.94 27.09 -32.65
N GLN A 16 -4.82 28.39 -32.98
CA GLN A 16 -5.59 29.46 -32.35
C GLN A 16 -7.11 29.28 -32.54
N HIS A 17 -7.53 28.70 -33.66
CA HIS A 17 -8.95 28.41 -33.91
C HIS A 17 -9.53 27.35 -32.96
N TYR A 18 -8.75 26.33 -32.57
CA TYR A 18 -9.25 25.25 -31.71
C TYR A 18 -9.48 25.66 -30.24
N ARG A 19 -8.82 26.73 -29.76
CA ARG A 19 -8.97 27.28 -28.39
C ARG A 19 -8.76 26.30 -27.20
N ILE A 20 -8.33 25.07 -27.45
CA ILE A 20 -8.02 24.06 -26.44
C ILE A 20 -6.55 24.04 -26.01
N PHE A 21 -5.67 24.67 -26.78
CA PHE A 21 -4.24 24.75 -26.53
C PHE A 21 -3.89 26.09 -25.88
N GLU A 22 -2.91 26.10 -24.98
CA GLU A 22 -2.37 27.34 -24.44
C GLU A 22 -1.71 28.19 -25.55
N ASN A 23 -1.62 29.50 -25.32
CA ASN A 23 -1.12 30.46 -26.31
C ASN A 23 0.41 30.56 -26.31
N VAL A 24 1.10 29.44 -26.52
CA VAL A 24 2.56 29.38 -26.69
C VAL A 24 2.87 29.23 -28.19
N PRO A 25 3.49 30.22 -28.85
CA PRO A 25 3.75 30.16 -30.29
C PRO A 25 4.51 28.90 -30.69
N ASN A 26 4.13 28.30 -31.83
CA ASN A 26 4.75 27.11 -32.42
C ASN A 26 4.68 25.84 -31.58
N GLU A 27 3.90 25.83 -30.49
CA GLU A 27 3.75 24.67 -29.62
C GLU A 27 2.29 24.36 -29.33
N LEU A 28 1.96 23.06 -29.37
CA LEU A 28 0.73 22.52 -28.82
C LEU A 28 0.98 22.20 -27.35
N CYS A 29 0.34 22.95 -26.46
CA CYS A 29 0.36 22.71 -25.02
C CYS A 29 -0.77 21.76 -24.65
N ILE A 30 -0.42 20.53 -24.29
CA ILE A 30 -1.40 19.49 -23.94
C ILE A 30 -1.18 19.04 -22.50
N ASN A 31 -2.23 19.00 -21.69
CA ASN A 31 -2.13 18.44 -20.35
C ASN A 31 -1.72 16.96 -20.42
N ALA A 32 -0.57 16.60 -19.83
CA ALA A 32 -0.01 15.26 -19.93
C ALA A 32 -0.93 14.17 -19.36
N VAL A 33 -1.68 14.49 -18.30
CA VAL A 33 -2.60 13.56 -17.65
C VAL A 33 -3.84 13.33 -18.53
N CYS A 34 -4.36 14.38 -19.16
CA CYS A 34 -5.46 14.26 -20.11
C CYS A 34 -5.04 13.49 -21.37
N PHE A 35 -3.87 13.77 -21.92
CA PHE A 35 -3.32 13.04 -23.06
C PHE A 35 -3.16 11.55 -22.72
N SER A 36 -2.49 11.23 -21.61
CA SER A 36 -2.31 9.85 -21.16
C SER A 36 -3.64 9.12 -20.95
N LYS A 37 -4.64 9.79 -20.36
CA LYS A 37 -6.00 9.24 -20.21
C LYS A 37 -6.62 8.92 -21.58
N ALA A 38 -6.69 9.91 -22.47
CA ALA A 38 -7.31 9.76 -23.78
C ALA A 38 -6.60 8.71 -24.64
N SER A 39 -5.26 8.69 -24.68
CA SER A 39 -4.49 7.67 -25.40
C SER A 39 -4.75 6.27 -24.86
N THR A 40 -4.91 6.13 -23.54
CA THR A 40 -5.20 4.82 -22.92
C THR A 40 -6.58 4.33 -23.27
N GLU A 41 -7.60 5.20 -23.14
CA GLU A 41 -8.98 4.87 -23.48
C GLU A 41 -9.11 4.50 -24.95
N PHE A 42 -8.48 5.28 -25.85
CA PHE A 42 -8.43 4.98 -27.28
C PHE A 42 -7.79 3.62 -27.57
N CYS A 43 -6.59 3.35 -27.03
CA CYS A 43 -5.90 2.09 -27.28
C CYS A 43 -6.67 0.88 -26.75
N ARG A 44 -7.35 1.01 -25.61
CA ARG A 44 -8.21 -0.05 -25.07
C ARG A 44 -9.43 -0.30 -25.93
N ALA A 45 -10.15 0.76 -26.31
CA ALA A 45 -11.32 0.65 -27.17
C ALA A 45 -10.97 -0.02 -28.51
N VAL A 46 -9.82 0.34 -29.09
CA VAL A 46 -9.30 -0.32 -30.29
C VAL A 46 -9.03 -1.79 -30.00
N GLN A 47 -8.29 -2.13 -28.93
CA GLN A 47 -7.95 -3.51 -28.53
C GLN A 47 -9.15 -4.42 -28.26
N ASP A 48 -10.26 -3.87 -27.78
CA ASP A 48 -11.47 -4.64 -27.47
C ASP A 48 -12.26 -5.06 -28.74
N GLU A 49 -11.91 -4.54 -29.93
CA GLU A 49 -12.49 -4.98 -31.20
C GLU A 49 -11.92 -6.34 -31.63
N SER A 50 -12.78 -7.33 -31.84
CA SER A 50 -12.43 -8.76 -32.00
C SER A 50 -11.62 -9.12 -33.26
N THR A 51 -11.47 -8.19 -34.21
CA THR A 51 -10.85 -8.46 -35.53
C THR A 51 -9.61 -7.57 -35.74
N GLN A 52 -8.68 -7.60 -34.79
CA GLN A 52 -7.47 -6.79 -34.88
C GLN A 52 -6.43 -7.41 -35.82
N ARG A 53 -5.83 -6.58 -36.66
CA ARG A 53 -4.58 -6.91 -37.34
C ARG A 53 -3.40 -6.81 -36.36
N ASP A 54 -2.39 -7.65 -36.56
CA ASP A 54 -1.21 -7.73 -35.67
C ASP A 54 -0.44 -6.40 -35.55
N ASP A 55 -0.42 -5.61 -36.62
CA ASP A 55 0.21 -4.29 -36.66
C ASP A 55 -0.50 -3.30 -35.70
N VAL A 56 -1.83 -3.26 -35.69
CA VAL A 56 -2.62 -2.42 -34.78
C VAL A 56 -2.40 -2.84 -33.33
N SER A 57 -2.35 -4.15 -33.06
CA SER A 57 -2.05 -4.67 -31.72
C SER A 57 -0.67 -4.25 -31.24
N HIS A 58 0.34 -4.30 -32.12
CA HIS A 58 1.70 -3.87 -31.80
C HIS A 58 1.77 -2.37 -31.47
N HIS A 59 1.14 -1.51 -32.28
CA HIS A 59 1.15 -0.06 -32.06
C HIS A 59 0.41 0.34 -30.77
N THR A 60 -0.77 -0.24 -30.51
CA THR A 60 -1.52 0.04 -29.28
C THR A 60 -0.73 -0.39 -28.05
N LYS A 61 -0.09 -1.57 -28.05
CA LYS A 61 0.80 -2.02 -26.96
C LYS A 61 1.99 -1.07 -26.77
N HIS A 62 2.58 -0.58 -27.85
CA HIS A 62 3.67 0.39 -27.79
C HIS A 62 3.22 1.71 -27.15
N ILE A 63 2.11 2.29 -27.61
CA ILE A 63 1.55 3.54 -27.09
C ILE A 63 1.22 3.39 -25.60
N LEU A 64 0.57 2.30 -25.20
CA LEU A 64 0.26 2.01 -23.80
C LEU A 64 1.53 1.89 -22.94
N GLY A 65 2.62 1.34 -23.48
CA GLY A 65 3.90 1.26 -22.78
C GLY A 65 4.62 2.61 -22.61
N VAL A 66 4.30 3.61 -23.42
CA VAL A 66 4.95 4.93 -23.39
C VAL A 66 4.11 5.98 -22.66
N ALA A 67 2.81 6.02 -22.95
CA ALA A 67 1.88 7.07 -22.52
C ALA A 67 0.68 6.52 -21.74
N GLY A 68 0.64 5.22 -21.46
CA GLY A 68 -0.46 4.58 -20.74
C GLY A 68 -0.68 5.13 -19.33
N LYS A 69 -1.94 5.27 -18.93
CA LYS A 69 -2.34 5.70 -17.60
C LYS A 69 -2.52 4.49 -16.70
N TYR A 70 -1.62 4.31 -15.74
CA TYR A 70 -1.62 3.13 -14.85
C TYR A 70 -2.94 2.89 -14.11
N THR A 71 -3.64 3.94 -13.68
CA THR A 71 -4.95 3.82 -13.00
C THR A 71 -6.06 3.23 -13.88
N LEU A 72 -5.84 3.12 -15.19
CA LEU A 72 -6.75 2.49 -16.14
C LEU A 72 -6.23 1.13 -16.66
N LEU A 73 -4.97 0.81 -16.40
CA LEU A 73 -4.29 -0.38 -16.92
C LEU A 73 -4.04 -1.45 -15.86
N LEU A 74 -3.94 -1.05 -14.58
CA LEU A 74 -3.65 -1.95 -13.48
C LEU A 74 -4.88 -2.15 -12.60
N ASP A 75 -4.98 -3.35 -12.03
CA ASP A 75 -5.94 -3.63 -10.97
C ASP A 75 -5.65 -2.77 -9.72
N ARG A 76 -6.70 -2.41 -8.99
CA ARG A 76 -6.66 -1.52 -7.82
C ARG A 76 -5.78 -2.05 -6.68
N THR A 77 -5.58 -3.36 -6.61
CA THR A 77 -4.78 -4.04 -5.58
C THR A 77 -3.31 -4.14 -5.93
N MET A 78 -2.93 -3.82 -7.16
CA MET A 78 -1.57 -3.97 -7.67
C MET A 78 -0.66 -2.80 -7.27
N PRO A 79 0.65 -3.05 -7.08
CA PRO A 79 1.64 -1.99 -7.06
C PRO A 79 1.92 -1.48 -8.48
N MET A 80 2.16 -0.18 -8.62
CA MET A 80 2.56 0.41 -9.91
C MET A 80 4.01 0.11 -10.29
N THR A 81 4.87 -0.15 -9.30
CA THR A 81 6.32 -0.26 -9.46
C THR A 81 6.75 -1.27 -10.53
N PRO A 82 6.27 -2.53 -10.55
CA PRO A 82 6.68 -3.48 -11.58
C PRO A 82 6.36 -3.00 -13.01
N LYS A 83 5.18 -2.41 -13.21
CA LYS A 83 4.77 -1.89 -14.52
C LYS A 83 5.63 -0.70 -14.97
N VAL A 84 5.92 0.21 -14.04
CA VAL A 84 6.83 1.35 -14.28
C VAL A 84 8.20 0.86 -14.74
N ILE A 85 8.76 -0.14 -14.05
CA ILE A 85 10.05 -0.73 -14.40
C ILE A 85 9.99 -1.36 -15.80
N ALA A 86 8.96 -2.16 -16.08
CA ALA A 86 8.79 -2.80 -17.38
C ALA A 86 8.68 -1.81 -18.54
N ASP A 87 7.95 -0.71 -18.35
CA ASP A 87 7.82 0.34 -19.36
C ASP A 87 9.13 1.09 -19.58
N ILE A 88 9.88 1.39 -18.51
CA ILE A 88 11.17 2.10 -18.60
C ILE A 88 12.27 1.19 -19.17
N GLN A 89 12.27 -0.10 -18.83
CA GLN A 89 13.23 -1.06 -19.37
C GLN A 89 13.17 -1.17 -20.89
N ARG A 90 11.96 -1.08 -21.47
CA ARG A 90 11.72 -1.07 -22.92
C ARG A 90 12.17 0.21 -23.62
N ARG A 91 12.40 1.32 -22.90
CA ARG A 91 12.84 2.59 -23.52
C ARG A 91 14.30 2.50 -23.94
N ARG A 92 14.57 2.94 -25.17
CA ARG A 92 15.92 3.12 -25.70
C ARG A 92 16.45 4.47 -25.21
N LEU A 93 17.31 4.45 -24.19
CA LEU A 93 17.99 5.63 -23.66
C LEU A 93 19.43 5.68 -24.18
N ARG A 94 20.03 6.88 -24.20
CA ARG A 94 21.44 7.06 -24.57
C ARG A 94 22.37 6.44 -23.53
N ASP A 95 22.13 6.69 -22.24
CA ASP A 95 22.75 5.95 -21.14
C ASP A 95 21.71 5.01 -20.51
N ALA A 96 21.99 3.72 -20.47
CA ALA A 96 21.10 2.73 -19.85
C ALA A 96 20.94 2.97 -18.34
N TRP A 97 21.92 3.59 -17.68
CA TRP A 97 21.89 3.85 -16.24
C TRP A 97 20.94 4.99 -15.86
N ASP A 98 20.54 5.85 -16.80
CA ASP A 98 19.51 6.88 -16.58
C ASP A 98 18.17 6.26 -16.15
N LYS A 99 17.95 4.97 -16.45
CA LYS A 99 16.77 4.22 -16.00
C LYS A 99 16.60 4.29 -14.48
N LEU A 100 17.68 4.27 -13.69
CA LEU A 100 17.60 4.37 -12.22
C LEU A 100 16.96 5.69 -11.78
N ALA A 101 17.41 6.81 -12.35
CA ALA A 101 16.90 8.13 -12.00
C ALA A 101 15.44 8.30 -12.45
N ILE A 102 15.09 7.79 -13.63
CA ILE A 102 13.72 7.83 -14.16
C ILE A 102 12.79 6.97 -13.30
N ILE A 103 13.17 5.72 -12.98
CA ILE A 103 12.38 4.83 -12.10
C ILE A 103 12.19 5.50 -10.74
N ALA A 104 13.26 6.02 -10.13
CA ALA A 104 13.15 6.71 -8.85
C ALA A 104 12.21 7.92 -8.89
N ASN A 105 12.20 8.67 -10.00
CA ASN A 105 11.25 9.78 -10.18
C ASN A 105 9.81 9.28 -10.31
N CYS A 106 9.56 8.30 -11.19
CA CYS A 106 8.23 7.76 -11.43
C CYS A 106 7.66 7.08 -10.17
N CYS A 107 8.48 6.33 -9.45
CA CYS A 107 8.09 5.66 -8.22
C CYS A 107 8.14 6.57 -6.98
N GLN A 108 8.63 7.81 -7.08
CA GLN A 108 8.83 8.69 -5.91
C GLN A 108 9.68 8.00 -4.82
N TYR A 109 10.89 7.62 -5.22
CA TYR A 109 11.91 7.08 -4.32
C TYR A 109 12.79 8.19 -3.78
N ASN A 110 13.03 8.14 -2.47
CA ASN A 110 13.94 9.04 -1.77
C ASN A 110 15.37 8.49 -1.82
N ILE A 111 15.56 7.18 -1.66
CA ILE A 111 16.87 6.53 -1.81
C ILE A 111 17.14 6.34 -3.30
N ARG A 112 18.23 6.95 -3.78
CA ARG A 112 18.66 6.87 -5.18
C ARG A 112 20.02 6.21 -5.25
N MET A 113 20.19 5.34 -6.23
CA MET A 113 21.48 4.75 -6.54
C MET A 113 22.28 5.72 -7.41
N ASP A 114 23.53 5.98 -7.05
CA ASP A 114 24.45 6.74 -7.90
C ASP A 114 25.02 5.82 -8.99
N PRO A 115 24.75 6.09 -10.28
CA PRO A 115 25.31 5.32 -11.37
C PRO A 115 26.84 5.22 -11.33
N LYS A 116 27.54 6.26 -10.88
CA LYS A 116 29.02 6.28 -10.86
C LYS A 116 29.59 5.22 -9.92
N HIS A 117 28.93 5.01 -8.79
CA HIS A 117 29.35 4.03 -7.76
C HIS A 117 28.80 2.62 -8.02
N MET A 118 27.93 2.44 -9.02
CA MET A 118 27.30 1.16 -9.35
C MET A 118 27.82 0.53 -10.64
N LYS A 119 28.51 1.29 -11.49
CA LYS A 119 29.01 0.82 -12.80
C LYS A 119 30.02 -0.33 -12.72
N GLU A 120 30.64 -0.57 -11.56
CA GLU A 120 31.52 -1.71 -11.29
C GLU A 120 31.32 -2.19 -9.84
N PRO A 121 31.05 -3.48 -9.51
CA PRO A 121 30.82 -4.68 -10.33
C PRO A 121 29.32 -5.08 -10.43
N LYS A 122 28.37 -4.14 -10.35
CA LYS A 122 26.93 -4.47 -10.19
C LYS A 122 26.16 -4.36 -11.51
N SER A 123 25.24 -5.29 -11.76
CA SER A 123 24.34 -5.21 -12.91
C SER A 123 23.27 -4.14 -12.69
N LEU A 124 22.82 -3.49 -13.78
CA LEU A 124 21.72 -2.51 -13.72
C LEU A 124 20.44 -3.10 -13.11
N SER A 125 20.12 -4.37 -13.44
CA SER A 125 18.97 -5.09 -12.88
C SER A 125 19.06 -5.23 -11.36
N THR A 126 20.25 -5.60 -10.85
CA THR A 126 20.52 -5.69 -9.41
C THR A 126 20.40 -4.32 -8.74
N SER A 127 20.92 -3.27 -9.36
CA SER A 127 20.80 -1.90 -8.85
C SER A 127 19.34 -1.42 -8.80
N ILE A 128 18.51 -1.74 -9.81
CA ILE A 128 17.08 -1.41 -9.79
C ILE A 128 16.38 -2.16 -8.65
N LEU A 129 16.63 -3.47 -8.52
CA LEU A 129 16.01 -4.29 -7.48
C LEU A 129 16.39 -3.81 -6.07
N ALA A 130 17.69 -3.56 -5.84
CA ALA A 130 18.17 -3.02 -4.57
C ALA A 130 17.57 -1.65 -4.26
N MET A 131 17.42 -0.78 -5.28
CA MET A 131 16.76 0.52 -5.11
C MET A 131 15.29 0.35 -4.70
N CYS A 132 14.54 -0.56 -5.34
CA CYS A 132 13.15 -0.86 -4.96
C CYS A 132 13.06 -1.37 -3.52
N ILE A 133 13.90 -2.33 -3.14
CA ILE A 133 13.91 -2.91 -1.78
C ILE A 133 14.24 -1.85 -0.73
N LEU A 134 15.32 -1.07 -0.93
CA LEU A 134 15.72 -0.03 0.03
C LEU A 134 14.66 1.06 0.20
N ASN A 135 13.89 1.35 -0.85
CA ASN A 135 12.76 2.28 -0.75
C ASN A 135 11.50 1.65 -0.12
N GLY A 136 11.54 0.37 0.24
CA GLY A 136 10.48 -0.30 0.99
C GLY A 136 9.40 -0.95 0.14
N GLU A 137 9.66 -1.24 -1.13
CA GLU A 137 8.76 -2.10 -1.92
C GLU A 137 8.60 -3.47 -1.24
N ILE A 138 7.37 -3.96 -1.21
CA ILE A 138 7.00 -5.17 -0.46
C ILE A 138 7.01 -6.39 -1.38
N LEU A 139 7.83 -7.38 -1.03
CA LEU A 139 7.91 -8.67 -1.73
C LEU A 139 7.18 -9.75 -0.93
N LEU A 140 6.50 -10.67 -1.64
CA LEU A 140 5.94 -11.89 -1.08
C LEU A 140 7.07 -12.82 -0.67
N ASN A 141 7.06 -13.26 0.59
CA ASN A 141 8.12 -14.07 1.16
C ASN A 141 7.68 -15.48 1.59
N GLU A 142 6.46 -15.90 1.25
CA GLU A 142 6.07 -17.30 1.41
C GLU A 142 6.67 -18.18 0.31
N SER A 143 6.99 -19.43 0.65
CA SER A 143 7.56 -20.42 -0.26
C SER A 143 6.63 -20.63 -1.47
N ARG A 144 7.17 -20.45 -2.68
CA ARG A 144 6.52 -20.92 -3.91
C ARG A 144 7.21 -22.21 -4.33
N GLU A 145 6.40 -23.21 -4.66
CA GLU A 145 6.87 -24.56 -5.01
C GLU A 145 7.68 -24.58 -6.31
N ASP A 146 7.47 -23.62 -7.21
CA ASP A 146 8.09 -23.63 -8.52
C ASP A 146 9.33 -22.70 -8.61
N ARG A 147 10.48 -23.27 -8.27
CA ARG A 147 11.79 -22.59 -8.22
C ARG A 147 12.48 -22.50 -9.58
N SER A 148 12.15 -23.41 -10.50
CA SER A 148 12.88 -23.62 -11.77
C SER A 148 12.72 -22.48 -12.78
N SER A 149 11.56 -21.81 -12.79
CA SER A 149 11.27 -20.76 -13.79
C SER A 149 11.90 -19.39 -13.48
N MET A 150 12.55 -19.18 -12.33
CA MET A 150 12.96 -17.83 -11.90
C MET A 150 14.22 -17.30 -12.59
N LEU A 151 15.15 -18.16 -12.96
CA LEU A 151 16.39 -17.77 -13.66
C LEU A 151 16.16 -17.36 -15.11
N GLU A 152 15.06 -17.82 -15.71
CA GLU A 152 14.67 -17.49 -17.10
C GLU A 152 13.92 -16.15 -17.20
N LYS A 153 13.57 -15.54 -16.06
CA LYS A 153 12.75 -14.34 -16.01
C LYS A 153 13.60 -13.09 -16.09
N THR A 154 13.10 -12.13 -16.86
CA THR A 154 13.60 -10.76 -16.80
C THR A 154 13.32 -10.16 -15.41
N MET A 155 14.11 -9.16 -15.02
CA MET A 155 13.92 -8.47 -13.74
C MET A 155 12.49 -7.88 -13.60
N SER A 156 11.88 -7.41 -14.68
CA SER A 156 10.49 -6.92 -14.66
C SER A 156 9.48 -8.03 -14.36
N GLN A 157 9.61 -9.19 -15.00
CA GLN A 157 8.75 -10.36 -14.75
C GLN A 157 8.91 -10.84 -13.31
N PHE A 158 10.15 -10.91 -12.84
CA PHE A 158 10.46 -11.26 -11.46
C PHE A 158 9.80 -10.29 -10.47
N SER A 159 9.98 -8.98 -10.65
CA SER A 159 9.34 -7.96 -9.79
C SER A 159 7.83 -8.06 -9.83
N GLU A 160 7.22 -8.30 -10.99
CA GLU A 160 5.79 -8.45 -11.11
C GLU A 160 5.26 -9.69 -10.37
N GLU A 161 5.98 -10.80 -10.38
CA GLU A 161 5.53 -12.02 -9.70
C GLU A 161 5.70 -11.97 -8.18
N GLN A 162 6.79 -11.34 -7.73
CA GLN A 162 7.16 -11.28 -6.31
C GLN A 162 6.55 -10.10 -5.59
N ALA A 163 6.15 -9.02 -6.28
CA ALA A 163 5.51 -7.90 -5.62
C ALA A 163 4.22 -8.31 -4.91
N PHE A 164 3.98 -7.73 -3.74
CA PHE A 164 2.72 -7.92 -3.04
C PHE A 164 1.56 -7.32 -3.85
N LYS A 165 0.52 -8.13 -4.13
CA LYS A 165 -0.64 -7.74 -4.97
C LYS A 165 -1.94 -7.64 -4.17
N GLY A 166 -1.86 -7.68 -2.85
CA GLY A 166 -3.02 -7.71 -1.97
C GLY A 166 -3.36 -6.37 -1.35
N PHE A 167 -2.93 -5.25 -1.94
CA PHE A 167 -3.17 -3.93 -1.35
C PHE A 167 -4.66 -3.61 -1.34
N CYS A 168 -5.13 -2.95 -0.29
CA CYS A 168 -6.50 -2.47 -0.18
C CYS A 168 -6.45 -1.02 0.30
N ALA A 169 -6.66 -0.10 -0.64
CA ALA A 169 -6.73 1.31 -0.32
C ALA A 169 -8.07 1.65 0.36
N PRO A 170 -8.09 2.62 1.28
CA PRO A 170 -9.32 3.19 1.82
C PRO A 170 -10.20 3.76 0.72
N ARG A 171 -11.51 3.65 0.87
CA ARG A 171 -12.53 4.09 -0.10
C ARG A 171 -12.48 5.58 -0.36
N SER A 172 -12.04 6.37 0.61
CA SER A 172 -11.85 7.83 0.46
C SER A 172 -10.59 8.18 -0.35
N GLN A 173 -9.74 7.20 -0.67
CA GLN A 173 -8.46 7.39 -1.35
C GLN A 173 -8.47 6.83 -2.77
N ARG A 174 -7.52 7.29 -3.59
CA ARG A 174 -7.30 6.76 -4.94
C ARG A 174 -6.38 5.56 -4.85
N ASP A 175 -6.88 4.38 -5.22
CA ASP A 175 -6.23 3.08 -5.00
C ASP A 175 -4.72 3.07 -5.28
N LEU A 176 -4.33 3.18 -6.56
CA LEU A 176 -2.91 3.09 -6.93
C LEU A 176 -2.06 4.24 -6.38
N THR A 177 -2.64 5.43 -6.17
CA THR A 177 -1.92 6.56 -5.58
C THR A 177 -1.63 6.30 -4.11
N PHE A 178 -2.59 5.75 -3.37
CA PHE A 178 -2.42 5.34 -1.99
C PHE A 178 -1.41 4.18 -1.89
N ASN A 179 -1.55 3.16 -2.74
CA ASN A 179 -0.66 1.99 -2.78
C ASN A 179 0.81 2.35 -3.03
N LYS A 180 1.07 3.49 -3.69
CA LYS A 180 2.43 3.99 -3.89
C LYS A 180 3.16 4.30 -2.58
N GLY A 181 2.42 4.67 -1.52
CA GLY A 181 2.93 4.86 -0.17
C GLY A 181 2.92 3.62 0.71
N CYS A 182 2.40 2.49 0.21
CA CYS A 182 2.38 1.24 0.94
C CYS A 182 3.77 0.59 0.94
N ARG A 183 4.64 1.02 1.87
CA ARG A 183 6.07 0.69 1.88
C ARG A 183 6.59 0.45 3.29
N PHE A 184 7.59 -0.42 3.37
CA PHE A 184 8.41 -0.56 4.57
C PHE A 184 9.19 0.74 4.89
N VAL A 185 9.65 0.85 6.13
CA VAL A 185 10.34 2.03 6.65
C VAL A 185 11.63 1.61 7.36
N GLY A 186 12.68 2.41 7.23
CA GLY A 186 13.98 2.08 7.83
C GLY A 186 14.51 0.75 7.32
N VAL A 187 14.48 0.55 5.99
CA VAL A 187 14.82 -0.74 5.39
C VAL A 187 16.32 -0.93 5.34
N GLU A 188 16.75 -2.13 5.74
CA GLU A 188 18.11 -2.63 5.59
C GLU A 188 18.07 -4.00 4.88
N ILE A 189 19.00 -4.21 3.96
CA ILE A 189 19.18 -5.49 3.26
C ILE A 189 20.12 -6.34 4.11
N THR A 190 19.66 -7.50 4.57
CA THR A 190 20.45 -8.45 5.38
C THR A 190 20.58 -9.80 4.66
N PRO A 191 21.54 -10.66 5.05
CA PRO A 191 21.66 -11.99 4.46
C PRO A 191 20.39 -12.84 4.55
N ILE A 192 19.61 -12.69 5.62
CA ILE A 192 18.42 -13.50 5.89
C ILE A 192 17.13 -12.90 5.33
N GLY A 193 17.12 -11.61 4.98
CA GLY A 193 15.92 -10.94 4.46
C GLY A 193 15.97 -9.42 4.48
N ILE A 194 14.80 -8.83 4.34
CA ILE A 194 14.56 -7.39 4.44
C ILE A 194 14.31 -7.05 5.92
N LYS A 195 15.25 -6.37 6.57
CA LYS A 195 15.06 -5.83 7.92
C LYS A 195 14.31 -4.50 7.83
N THR A 196 13.32 -4.31 8.69
CA THR A 196 12.49 -3.09 8.76
C THR A 196 12.06 -2.85 10.20
N ILE A 197 11.63 -1.62 10.49
CA ILE A 197 11.20 -1.22 11.83
C ILE A 197 9.70 -0.89 11.90
N GLY A 198 8.99 -1.36 12.93
CA GLY A 198 7.55 -1.12 13.10
C GLY A 198 6.98 -1.65 14.41
N HIS A 199 5.68 -1.81 14.49
CA HIS A 199 4.96 -2.35 15.64
C HIS A 199 4.40 -3.73 15.31
N LEU A 200 4.72 -4.71 16.14
CA LEU A 200 4.18 -6.06 16.05
C LEU A 200 3.01 -6.21 17.02
N TRP A 201 1.88 -6.66 16.51
CA TRP A 201 0.62 -6.80 17.24
C TRP A 201 0.27 -8.27 17.37
N LYS A 202 0.05 -8.75 18.59
CA LYS A 202 -0.63 -10.02 18.84
C LYS A 202 -2.12 -9.81 18.60
N LEU A 203 -2.68 -10.56 17.64
CA LEU A 203 -4.09 -10.47 17.30
C LEU A 203 -4.90 -11.41 18.20
N ASP A 204 -5.80 -10.80 18.97
CA ASP A 204 -6.54 -11.45 20.04
C ASP A 204 -8.04 -11.54 19.66
N ARG A 205 -8.91 -11.08 20.57
CA ARG A 205 -10.37 -11.18 20.52
C ARG A 205 -10.94 -10.70 19.19
N ILE A 206 -11.86 -11.50 18.65
CA ILE A 206 -12.71 -11.13 17.52
C ILE A 206 -14.04 -10.60 18.06
N ILE A 207 -14.47 -9.44 17.54
CA ILE A 207 -15.74 -8.79 17.85
C ILE A 207 -16.61 -8.84 16.59
N ASP A 208 -17.86 -9.25 16.74
CA ASP A 208 -18.84 -9.21 15.66
C ASP A 208 -19.63 -7.89 15.71
N ALA A 209 -19.35 -6.97 14.79
CA ALA A 209 -20.02 -5.67 14.79
C ALA A 209 -21.51 -5.75 14.44
N SER A 210 -21.99 -6.85 13.84
CA SER A 210 -23.44 -7.04 13.61
C SER A 210 -24.20 -7.30 14.91
N SER A 211 -23.49 -7.70 15.98
CA SER A 211 -24.09 -7.85 17.31
C SER A 211 -24.26 -6.52 18.04
N PHE A 212 -23.70 -5.43 17.50
CA PHE A 212 -23.84 -4.12 18.10
C PHE A 212 -25.30 -3.70 18.02
N ARG A 213 -25.90 -3.41 19.17
CA ARG A 213 -27.22 -2.79 19.26
C ARG A 213 -27.08 -1.31 18.89
N LEU A 214 -26.78 -1.06 17.63
CA LEU A 214 -26.74 0.29 17.10
C LEU A 214 -28.15 0.88 17.26
N PRO A 215 -28.29 2.09 17.81
CA PRO A 215 -29.59 2.74 17.83
C PRO A 215 -30.12 2.81 16.41
N LEU A 216 -31.41 2.50 16.26
CA LEU A 216 -32.15 2.81 15.04
C LEU A 216 -31.92 4.29 14.71
N PRO A 217 -31.82 4.67 13.42
CA PRO A 217 -31.76 6.07 13.05
C PRO A 217 -32.95 6.75 13.72
N GLU A 218 -32.70 7.60 14.71
CA GLU A 218 -33.75 8.40 15.30
C GLU A 218 -34.42 9.16 14.16
N ALA A 219 -35.75 9.20 14.15
CA ALA A 219 -36.52 10.08 13.26
C ALA A 219 -36.28 11.55 13.66
N LYS A 220 -35.02 11.98 13.58
CA LYS A 220 -34.59 13.34 13.87
C LYS A 220 -35.07 14.21 12.71
N LYS A 221 -35.72 15.33 13.07
CA LYS A 221 -36.18 16.37 12.13
C LYS A 221 -35.06 16.99 11.29
N ARG A 222 -33.79 16.70 11.60
CA ARG A 222 -32.62 17.19 10.87
C ARG A 222 -31.72 16.00 10.48
N PRO A 223 -31.27 15.91 9.23
CA PRO A 223 -30.28 14.93 8.82
C PRO A 223 -29.02 15.08 9.68
N CYS A 224 -28.54 13.98 10.25
CA CYS A 224 -27.23 13.95 10.91
C CYS A 224 -26.15 14.16 9.86
N SER A 225 -25.11 14.96 10.16
CA SER A 225 -23.97 15.05 9.24
C SER A 225 -23.19 13.73 9.21
N VAL A 226 -22.43 13.48 8.13
CA VAL A 226 -21.60 12.27 8.00
C VAL A 226 -20.60 12.17 9.16
N ALA A 227 -19.96 13.28 9.52
CA ALA A 227 -19.02 13.36 10.63
C ALA A 227 -19.67 13.05 12.00
N GLU A 228 -20.90 13.55 12.24
CA GLU A 228 -21.63 13.22 13.46
C GLU A 228 -22.00 11.74 13.54
N ASN A 229 -22.33 11.11 12.41
CA ASN A 229 -22.60 9.68 12.36
C ASN A 229 -21.33 8.85 12.65
N GLU A 230 -20.20 9.21 12.05
CA GLU A 230 -18.89 8.58 12.31
C GLU A 230 -18.50 8.65 13.78
N GLN A 231 -18.60 9.84 14.39
CA GLN A 231 -18.31 10.03 15.81
C GLN A 231 -19.20 9.18 16.70
N ARG A 232 -20.52 9.11 16.41
CA ARG A 232 -21.45 8.26 17.15
C ARG A 232 -21.06 6.79 17.05
N ARG A 233 -20.75 6.28 15.85
CA ARG A 233 -20.38 4.87 15.65
C ARG A 233 -19.12 4.48 16.42
N LEU A 234 -18.10 5.33 16.42
CA LEU A 234 -16.89 5.12 17.21
C LEU A 234 -17.14 5.22 18.71
N ALA A 235 -18.03 6.12 19.18
CA ALA A 235 -18.42 6.18 20.58
C ALA A 235 -19.17 4.93 21.05
N TYR A 236 -20.03 4.35 20.18
CA TYR A 236 -20.65 3.04 20.44
C TYR A 236 -19.62 1.92 20.51
N LEU A 237 -18.65 1.90 19.60
CA LEU A 237 -17.54 0.96 19.67
C LEU A 237 -16.79 1.07 21.00
N ALA A 238 -16.46 2.29 21.45
CA ALA A 238 -15.81 2.49 22.75
C ALA A 238 -16.66 1.97 23.92
N THR A 239 -17.98 2.18 23.89
CA THR A 239 -18.91 1.65 24.89
C THR A 239 -18.92 0.12 24.92
N GLU A 240 -18.99 -0.53 23.76
CA GLU A 240 -18.92 -1.99 23.67
C GLU A 240 -17.57 -2.54 24.14
N LEU A 241 -16.46 -1.86 23.81
CA LEU A 241 -15.14 -2.23 24.30
C LEU A 241 -15.04 -2.17 25.83
N ARG A 242 -15.64 -1.15 26.47
CA ARG A 242 -15.73 -1.09 27.95
C ARG A 242 -16.52 -2.28 28.51
N ARG A 243 -17.65 -2.64 27.89
CA ARG A 243 -18.45 -3.82 28.29
C ARG A 243 -17.66 -5.13 28.15
N LEU A 244 -16.72 -5.18 27.20
CA LEU A 244 -15.83 -6.31 26.96
C LEU A 244 -14.57 -6.29 27.85
N HIS A 245 -14.44 -5.31 28.75
CA HIS A 245 -13.28 -5.03 29.62
C HIS A 245 -12.01 -4.59 28.86
N GLU A 246 -12.14 -4.06 27.65
CA GLU A 246 -11.05 -3.50 26.84
C GLU A 246 -10.98 -1.98 27.02
N THR A 247 -10.79 -1.56 28.29
CA THR A 247 -10.93 -0.16 28.73
C THR A 247 -9.88 0.78 28.12
N THR A 248 -8.63 0.32 27.97
CA THR A 248 -7.56 1.13 27.36
C THR A 248 -7.86 1.49 25.91
N LEU A 249 -8.30 0.51 25.10
CA LEU A 249 -8.66 0.78 23.70
C LEU A 249 -9.86 1.72 23.59
N ALA A 250 -10.88 1.53 24.44
CA ALA A 250 -12.02 2.43 24.52
C ALA A 250 -11.59 3.88 24.83
N MET A 251 -10.71 4.06 25.82
CA MET A 251 -10.18 5.36 26.20
C MET A 251 -9.38 6.01 25.05
N HIS A 252 -8.60 5.24 24.30
CA HIS A 252 -7.88 5.75 23.13
C HIS A 252 -8.83 6.23 22.03
N ILE A 253 -9.91 5.51 21.77
CA ILE A 253 -10.94 5.92 20.81
C ILE A 253 -11.64 7.19 21.28
N GLU A 254 -12.01 7.29 22.56
CA GLU A 254 -12.63 8.50 23.12
C GLU A 254 -11.69 9.70 23.08
N ARG A 255 -10.40 9.50 23.38
CA ARG A 255 -9.39 10.55 23.25
C ARG A 255 -9.24 11.01 21.79
N PHE A 256 -9.31 10.07 20.84
CA PHE A 256 -9.31 10.38 19.42
C PHE A 256 -10.55 11.16 19.00
N LEU A 257 -11.73 10.82 19.54
CA LEU A 257 -12.98 11.54 19.28
C LEU A 257 -13.02 12.94 19.89
N ASN A 258 -12.44 13.11 21.09
CA ASN A 258 -12.38 14.39 21.80
C ASN A 258 -11.31 15.35 21.21
N HIS A 259 -10.47 14.87 20.31
CA HIS A 259 -9.60 15.75 19.53
C HIS A 259 -10.49 16.52 18.55
N ASP A 260 -10.57 17.85 18.69
CA ASP A 260 -11.52 18.70 17.95
C ASP A 260 -11.20 18.71 16.44
N HIS A 261 -11.87 17.83 15.69
CA HIS A 261 -11.76 17.70 14.22
C HIS A 261 -12.58 18.75 13.47
N THR A 262 -13.31 19.62 14.17
CA THR A 262 -14.32 20.52 13.59
C THR A 262 -13.91 21.99 13.50
N ARG A 263 -12.70 22.37 13.95
CA ARG A 263 -12.22 23.75 13.76
C ARG A 263 -11.97 24.05 12.27
N PRO A 264 -12.78 24.92 11.65
CA PRO A 264 -12.63 25.22 10.24
C PRO A 264 -11.39 26.09 10.02
N GLU A 265 -10.69 25.80 8.92
CA GLU A 265 -10.02 26.78 8.04
C GLU A 265 -8.53 27.13 8.22
N GLU A 266 -7.84 26.81 9.32
CA GLU A 266 -6.39 27.14 9.42
C GLU A 266 -5.41 25.95 9.42
N ASN A 267 -5.82 24.71 9.69
CA ASN A 267 -4.88 23.64 10.06
C ASN A 267 -4.74 22.42 9.13
N PHE A 268 -5.48 22.30 8.01
CA PHE A 268 -5.23 21.20 7.05
C PHE A 268 -3.82 21.22 6.46
N LYS A 269 -3.14 22.38 6.47
CA LYS A 269 -1.74 22.52 6.03
C LYS A 269 -0.73 21.96 7.05
N ASN A 270 -1.12 21.81 8.32
CA ASN A 270 -0.26 21.43 9.44
C ASN A 270 -0.66 20.10 10.09
N GLU A 271 -1.63 19.37 9.51
CA GLU A 271 -2.02 18.06 10.01
C GLU A 271 -0.83 17.09 9.92
N LYS A 272 -0.49 16.46 11.05
CA LYS A 272 0.53 15.41 11.08
C LYS A 272 0.02 14.19 10.31
N PHE A 273 0.87 13.59 9.48
CA PHE A 273 0.57 12.37 8.73
C PHE A 273 -0.09 11.27 9.57
N SER A 274 0.37 11.06 10.81
CA SER A 274 -0.22 10.08 11.72
C SER A 274 -1.70 10.33 12.01
N MET A 275 -2.09 11.59 12.20
CA MET A 275 -3.50 11.95 12.45
C MET A 275 -4.34 11.79 11.19
N TRP A 276 -3.83 12.27 10.04
CA TRP A 276 -4.47 12.08 8.74
C TRP A 276 -4.76 10.60 8.46
N TYR A 277 -3.75 9.74 8.66
CA TYR A 277 -3.87 8.29 8.42
C TYR A 277 -4.87 7.65 9.39
N MET A 278 -4.84 8.03 10.67
CA MET A 278 -5.80 7.54 11.67
C MET A 278 -7.25 7.90 11.31
N ARG A 279 -7.52 9.11 10.82
CA ARG A 279 -8.86 9.51 10.37
C ARG A 279 -9.37 8.61 9.24
N ILE A 280 -8.53 8.37 8.23
CA ILE A 280 -8.90 7.50 7.11
C ILE A 280 -9.16 6.06 7.59
N MET A 281 -8.35 5.53 8.50
CA MET A 281 -8.60 4.19 9.08
C MET A 281 -9.87 4.17 9.93
N ALA A 282 -10.22 5.27 10.60
CA ALA A 282 -11.45 5.40 11.38
C ALA A 282 -12.70 5.42 10.48
N GLU A 283 -12.66 6.12 9.34
CA GLU A 283 -13.71 6.09 8.31
C GLU A 283 -13.96 4.64 7.84
N GLU A 284 -12.90 3.89 7.52
CA GLU A 284 -13.02 2.49 7.12
C GLU A 284 -13.57 1.60 8.22
N LEU A 285 -13.16 1.84 9.47
CA LEU A 285 -13.65 1.12 10.63
C LEU A 285 -15.15 1.34 10.85
N VAL A 286 -15.62 2.60 10.73
CA VAL A 286 -17.05 2.93 10.79
C VAL A 286 -17.80 2.21 9.67
N ALA A 287 -17.30 2.27 8.44
CA ALA A 287 -17.93 1.60 7.31
C ALA A 287 -17.94 0.07 7.44
N ALA A 288 -17.01 -0.52 8.19
CA ALA A 288 -17.00 -1.94 8.53
C ALA A 288 -18.03 -2.28 9.62
N ILE A 289 -18.15 -1.42 10.64
CA ILE A 289 -19.17 -1.54 11.70
C ILE A 289 -20.58 -1.48 11.10
N GLU A 290 -20.84 -0.53 10.21
CA GLU A 290 -22.16 -0.39 9.56
C GLU A 290 -22.51 -1.59 8.69
N LYS A 291 -21.51 -2.23 8.10
CA LYS A 291 -21.69 -3.49 7.35
C LYS A 291 -21.74 -4.74 8.24
N GLY A 292 -21.64 -4.58 9.56
CA GLY A 292 -21.64 -5.69 10.52
C GLY A 292 -20.46 -6.64 10.35
N LYS A 293 -19.30 -6.14 9.88
CA LYS A 293 -18.08 -6.95 9.68
C LYS A 293 -17.50 -7.40 11.02
N LEU A 294 -16.64 -8.42 10.97
CA LEU A 294 -15.85 -8.80 12.14
C LEU A 294 -14.70 -7.81 12.32
N LEU A 295 -14.36 -7.54 13.58
CA LEU A 295 -13.23 -6.72 13.99
C LEU A 295 -12.32 -7.58 14.85
N ARG A 296 -11.01 -7.33 14.81
CA ARG A 296 -10.03 -8.06 15.62
C ARG A 296 -9.15 -7.12 16.41
N LEU A 297 -9.04 -7.37 17.71
CA LEU A 297 -8.24 -6.54 18.59
C LEU A 297 -6.76 -6.89 18.49
N GLY A 298 -5.92 -5.87 18.61
CA GLY A 298 -4.47 -5.98 18.62
C GLY A 298 -3.89 -5.45 19.93
N ARG A 299 -2.98 -6.25 20.50
CA ARG A 299 -2.14 -5.88 21.65
C ARG A 299 -0.70 -5.80 21.15
N ILE A 300 0.06 -4.79 21.57
CA ILE A 300 1.48 -4.73 21.19
C ILE A 300 2.20 -5.94 21.79
N TRP A 301 2.90 -6.68 20.93
CA TRP A 301 3.69 -7.82 21.35
C TRP A 301 4.91 -7.35 22.13
N ASN A 302 5.13 -7.94 23.30
CA ASN A 302 6.33 -7.72 24.11
C ASN A 302 6.76 -9.07 24.70
N SER A 303 8.01 -9.46 24.48
CA SER A 303 8.56 -10.73 24.98
C SER A 303 8.87 -10.71 26.48
N GLN A 304 8.97 -9.54 27.10
CA GLN A 304 9.49 -9.36 28.47
C GLN A 304 8.44 -8.89 29.49
N ARG A 305 7.20 -8.52 29.08
CA ARG A 305 6.18 -7.97 29.98
C ARG A 305 4.94 -8.86 30.10
N SER A 306 4.19 -8.67 31.20
CA SER A 306 2.78 -9.06 31.28
C SER A 306 2.01 -8.54 30.07
N GLU A 307 0.97 -9.27 29.63
CA GLU A 307 0.23 -8.91 28.41
C GLU A 307 -0.18 -7.43 28.39
N ASN A 308 0.26 -6.72 27.34
CA ASN A 308 -0.16 -5.34 27.14
C ASN A 308 -1.67 -5.26 26.89
N PRO A 309 -2.34 -4.17 27.30
CA PRO A 309 -3.74 -3.96 26.96
C PRO A 309 -3.94 -3.80 25.44
N CYS A 310 -5.16 -4.01 24.95
CA CYS A 310 -5.47 -3.74 23.55
C CYS A 310 -5.29 -2.24 23.25
N SER A 311 -4.63 -1.96 22.12
CA SER A 311 -4.44 -0.60 21.62
C SER A 311 -4.56 -0.50 20.09
N ALA A 312 -4.98 -1.56 19.42
CA ALA A 312 -5.37 -1.53 18.02
C ALA A 312 -6.65 -2.32 17.75
N ILE A 313 -7.32 -1.97 16.65
CA ILE A 313 -8.46 -2.69 16.10
C ILE A 313 -8.33 -2.80 14.59
N PHE A 314 -8.48 -4.01 14.06
CA PHE A 314 -8.36 -4.32 12.65
C PHE A 314 -9.69 -4.81 12.09
N ILE A 315 -9.99 -4.42 10.85
CA ILE A 315 -11.13 -4.96 10.10
C ILE A 315 -10.77 -6.39 9.69
N TRP A 316 -11.64 -7.33 10.03
CA TRP A 316 -11.39 -8.76 9.88
C TRP A 316 -12.41 -9.36 8.91
N ASP A 317 -12.11 -9.35 7.61
CA ASP A 317 -12.95 -10.06 6.64
C ASP A 317 -12.61 -11.55 6.66
N SER A 318 -13.54 -12.37 7.12
CA SER A 318 -13.49 -13.84 6.96
C SER A 318 -13.62 -14.28 5.50
N ASN A 319 -14.02 -13.38 4.60
CA ASN A 319 -14.32 -13.67 3.20
C ASN A 319 -13.08 -13.58 2.29
N GLY A 320 -11.95 -13.06 2.79
CA GLY A 320 -10.70 -12.93 2.02
C GLY A 320 -9.83 -14.19 1.99
N THR A 321 -10.25 -15.24 2.68
CA THR A 321 -9.75 -16.60 2.54
C THR A 321 -10.97 -17.47 2.74
N GLU A 322 -11.41 -18.16 1.69
CA GLU A 322 -12.06 -19.45 1.92
C GLU A 322 -11.08 -20.24 2.78
N ASN A 323 -11.31 -20.19 4.09
CA ASN A 323 -10.67 -21.10 5.01
C ASN A 323 -11.46 -22.38 4.81
N ILE A 324 -11.06 -23.12 3.79
CA ILE A 324 -11.57 -24.42 3.54
C ILE A 324 -10.94 -25.32 4.61
N ASP A 325 -11.75 -26.09 5.34
CA ASP A 325 -11.22 -27.22 6.13
C ASP A 325 -10.43 -28.16 5.18
N ILE A 326 -9.51 -28.97 5.70
CA ILE A 326 -8.79 -30.04 4.97
C ILE A 326 -9.73 -30.88 4.05
N LYS A 327 -11.05 -30.84 4.29
CA LYS A 327 -12.13 -31.49 3.54
C LYS A 327 -13.05 -30.59 2.69
N GLY A 328 -12.64 -29.38 2.29
CA GLY A 328 -13.41 -28.69 1.23
C GLY A 328 -14.60 -27.83 1.69
N LYS A 329 -14.86 -27.64 2.99
CA LYS A 329 -16.10 -26.98 3.48
C LYS A 329 -15.89 -25.56 4.04
N PRO A 330 -16.77 -24.60 3.72
CA PRO A 330 -16.75 -23.26 4.32
C PRO A 330 -17.13 -23.31 5.81
N TYR A 331 -16.34 -22.67 6.67
CA TYR A 331 -16.58 -22.66 8.11
C TYR A 331 -17.83 -21.86 8.49
N LYS A 332 -18.66 -22.44 9.36
CA LYS A 332 -19.79 -21.76 9.99
C LYS A 332 -19.32 -20.72 11.02
N ARG A 333 -19.99 -19.56 11.04
CA ARG A 333 -19.78 -18.36 11.89
C ARG A 333 -19.65 -18.61 13.41
N ASN A 334 -20.07 -19.78 13.91
CA ASN A 334 -20.09 -20.09 15.34
C ASN A 334 -18.82 -20.76 15.89
N ASN A 335 -17.82 -21.07 15.06
CA ASN A 335 -16.61 -21.80 15.47
C ASN A 335 -15.36 -20.94 15.74
N TYR A 336 -15.45 -19.59 15.68
CA TYR A 336 -14.31 -18.70 15.94
C TYR A 336 -13.71 -18.85 17.35
N ARG A 337 -14.46 -19.38 18.33
CA ARG A 337 -13.95 -19.69 19.67
C ARG A 337 -12.97 -20.89 19.72
N LYS A 338 -12.97 -21.73 18.69
CA LYS A 338 -12.20 -22.99 18.64
C LYS A 338 -11.05 -22.98 17.63
N ARG A 339 -10.75 -21.84 16.99
CA ARG A 339 -9.60 -21.79 16.08
C ARG A 339 -8.28 -21.88 16.86
N ASP A 340 -7.40 -22.66 16.29
CA ASP A 340 -6.12 -23.16 16.77
C ASP A 340 -5.33 -22.26 17.72
N ARG A 341 -4.63 -22.91 18.65
CA ARG A 341 -3.76 -22.36 19.71
C ARG A 341 -2.55 -21.55 19.20
N ARG A 342 -2.53 -21.10 17.94
CA ARG A 342 -1.43 -20.34 17.35
C ARG A 342 -1.77 -18.84 17.35
N PRO A 343 -0.97 -18.00 18.01
CA PRO A 343 -1.16 -16.56 17.94
C PRO A 343 -1.01 -16.09 16.49
N GLU A 344 -1.96 -15.30 16.02
CA GLU A 344 -1.82 -14.57 14.76
C GLU A 344 -1.28 -13.17 15.07
N PHE A 345 -0.56 -12.60 14.10
CA PHE A 345 0.10 -11.32 14.29
C PHE A 345 -0.26 -10.34 13.18
N ALA A 346 -0.22 -9.06 13.50
CA ALA A 346 -0.18 -7.99 12.51
C ALA A 346 1.11 -7.19 12.67
N PHE A 347 1.66 -6.69 11.57
CA PHE A 347 2.78 -5.78 11.56
C PHE A 347 2.31 -4.45 10.96
N THR A 348 2.57 -3.34 11.66
CA THR A 348 2.29 -2.02 11.13
C THR A 348 3.53 -1.13 11.23
N ALA A 349 3.73 -0.27 10.24
CA ALA A 349 4.76 0.75 10.31
C ALA A 349 4.32 1.98 9.53
N SER A 350 4.86 3.14 9.90
CA SER A 350 4.54 4.39 9.23
C SER A 350 5.68 5.40 9.37
N ARG A 351 5.83 6.29 8.40
CA ARG A 351 6.79 7.39 8.46
C ARG A 351 6.24 8.56 7.64
N PRO A 352 6.17 9.77 8.22
CA PRO A 352 5.83 10.94 7.42
C PRO A 352 6.89 11.20 6.35
N LEU A 353 6.48 11.79 5.24
CA LEU A 353 7.40 12.32 4.24
C LEU A 353 8.37 13.31 4.90
N GLN A 354 9.64 13.27 4.48
CA GLN A 354 10.69 14.16 4.95
C GLN A 354 10.83 15.33 3.96
N ARG A 355 10.28 16.51 4.30
CA ARG A 355 10.51 17.73 3.52
C ARG A 355 11.85 18.36 3.92
N GLY A 356 12.67 18.74 2.94
CA GLY A 356 13.76 19.70 3.15
C GLY A 356 15.06 19.16 3.76
N PHE A 357 15.20 17.86 4.00
CA PHE A 357 16.41 17.27 4.61
C PHE A 357 17.54 16.93 3.62
N GLN A 358 17.37 17.16 2.31
CA GLN A 358 18.36 16.75 1.30
C GLN A 358 18.52 17.80 0.18
N GLN A 359 19.76 18.04 -0.24
CA GLN A 359 20.17 19.07 -1.21
C GLN A 359 19.59 18.91 -2.62
N ARG A 360 18.93 17.78 -2.93
CA ARG A 360 18.27 17.51 -4.21
C ARG A 360 16.79 17.30 -3.92
N GLY A 361 15.95 18.30 -4.22
CA GLY A 361 14.52 18.31 -3.94
C GLY A 361 13.88 16.92 -4.00
N THR A 362 13.42 16.42 -2.86
CA THR A 362 13.03 15.01 -2.70
C THR A 362 11.63 14.77 -3.25
N ASN A 363 11.48 13.74 -4.08
CA ASN A 363 10.21 13.09 -4.40
C ASN A 363 9.86 12.07 -3.30
N ASP A 364 9.97 12.45 -2.03
CA ASP A 364 9.57 11.59 -0.91
C ASP A 364 8.05 11.62 -0.73
N LEU A 365 7.50 10.57 -0.12
CA LEU A 365 6.08 10.44 0.18
C LEU A 365 5.89 9.83 1.56
N ASP A 366 4.66 9.85 2.06
CA ASP A 366 4.37 9.21 3.34
C ASP A 366 4.36 7.69 3.19
N HIS A 367 5.09 7.00 4.06
CA HIS A 367 5.14 5.54 4.08
C HIS A 367 4.17 4.99 5.11
N HIS A 368 3.47 3.93 4.76
CA HIS A 368 2.65 3.17 5.69
C HIS A 368 2.57 1.70 5.28
N VAL A 369 2.38 0.82 6.24
CA VAL A 369 2.18 -0.61 6.01
C VAL A 369 1.36 -1.17 7.14
N SER A 370 0.44 -2.08 6.81
CA SER A 370 -0.36 -2.81 7.78
C SER A 370 -0.69 -4.18 7.21
N LEU A 371 -0.03 -5.21 7.73
CA LEU A 371 -0.04 -6.57 7.20
C LEU A 371 -0.42 -7.56 8.28
N GLU A 372 -1.24 -8.54 7.93
CA GLU A 372 -1.34 -9.79 8.69
C GLU A 372 -0.11 -10.64 8.39
N VAL A 373 0.53 -11.16 9.43
CA VAL A 373 1.77 -11.92 9.30
C VAL A 373 1.72 -13.24 10.06
N LYS A 374 2.35 -14.27 9.50
CA LYS A 374 2.69 -15.50 10.23
C LYS A 374 4.04 -15.33 10.88
N TRP A 375 4.14 -15.87 12.08
CA TRP A 375 5.40 -16.00 12.80
C TRP A 375 5.57 -17.47 13.23
N PRO A 376 6.32 -18.28 12.46
CA PRO A 376 6.33 -19.75 12.61
C PRO A 376 6.90 -20.27 13.94
N SER A 377 7.95 -19.61 14.48
CA SER A 377 8.66 -20.09 15.66
C SER A 377 8.77 -19.00 16.73
N LEU A 378 7.93 -19.08 17.75
CA LEU A 378 8.15 -18.36 19.01
C LEU A 378 9.24 -19.02 19.89
N ARG A 379 9.55 -20.31 19.64
CA ARG A 379 10.35 -21.16 20.55
C ARG A 379 11.84 -21.26 20.21
N ASP A 380 12.21 -21.09 18.93
CA ASP A 380 13.60 -21.21 18.46
C ASP A 380 14.25 -19.84 18.32
N LYS A 381 14.31 -19.08 19.41
CA LYS A 381 15.09 -17.84 19.44
C LYS A 381 16.41 -18.08 20.15
N SER A 382 17.50 -17.92 19.41
CA SER A 382 18.74 -17.47 20.03
C SER A 382 18.49 -16.07 20.63
N PRO A 383 18.99 -15.75 21.83
CA PRO A 383 18.90 -14.41 22.38
C PRO A 383 19.59 -13.41 21.44
N GLY A 384 18.81 -12.57 20.75
CA GLY A 384 19.34 -11.56 19.83
C GLY A 384 18.68 -11.54 18.43
N ASP A 385 17.97 -12.59 18.03
CA ASP A 385 17.40 -12.66 16.67
C ASP A 385 16.07 -11.89 16.53
N ASP A 386 16.02 -11.01 15.53
CA ASP A 386 14.84 -10.26 15.12
C ASP A 386 13.71 -11.22 14.67
N PRO A 387 12.42 -10.95 15.01
CA PRO A 387 11.30 -11.77 14.54
C PRO A 387 11.25 -11.89 13.01
N GLN A 388 11.20 -13.12 12.51
CA GLN A 388 11.01 -13.41 11.09
C GLN A 388 9.51 -13.55 10.76
N LEU A 389 9.02 -12.65 9.90
CA LEU A 389 7.59 -12.50 9.61
C LEU A 389 7.28 -12.84 8.16
N PHE A 390 6.22 -13.61 7.93
CA PHE A 390 5.75 -14.00 6.59
C PHE A 390 4.42 -13.33 6.28
N ILE A 391 4.34 -12.69 5.11
CA ILE A 391 3.17 -11.89 4.72
C ILE A 391 2.00 -12.79 4.37
N LYS A 392 0.82 -12.53 4.96
CA LYS A 392 -0.44 -13.17 4.56
C LYS A 392 -1.29 -12.27 3.69
N ARG A 393 -1.66 -11.09 4.21
CA ARG A 393 -2.54 -10.14 3.53
C ARG A 393 -2.44 -8.74 4.10
N TRP A 394 -3.02 -7.77 3.41
CA TRP A 394 -3.18 -6.41 3.89
C TRP A 394 -4.27 -6.34 4.97
N LEU A 395 -4.05 -5.52 5.99
CA LEU A 395 -5.01 -5.25 7.05
C LEU A 395 -5.30 -3.76 7.13
N MET A 396 -6.58 -3.44 7.26
CA MET A 396 -7.01 -2.09 7.61
C MET A 396 -7.27 -2.07 9.11
N GLY A 397 -6.78 -1.05 9.80
CA GLY A 397 -6.97 -0.96 11.24
C GLY A 397 -6.58 0.37 11.82
N LEU A 398 -7.26 0.72 12.89
CA LEU A 398 -6.96 1.88 13.70
C LEU A 398 -6.02 1.45 14.83
N CYS A 399 -4.78 1.97 14.79
CA CYS A 399 -3.71 1.61 15.71
C CYS A 399 -3.30 2.81 16.56
N PHE A 400 -3.24 2.64 17.88
CA PHE A 400 -2.78 3.65 18.82
C PHE A 400 -1.40 3.26 19.37
N PHE A 401 -0.39 4.05 19.01
CA PHE A 401 1.03 3.73 19.25
C PHE A 401 1.59 4.32 20.56
N TYR A 402 0.75 4.83 21.46
CA TYR A 402 1.18 5.56 22.65
C TYR A 402 2.14 4.73 23.50
N ASP A 403 3.32 5.26 23.79
CA ASP A 403 4.31 4.73 24.75
C ASP A 403 4.99 3.40 24.39
N PHE A 404 4.89 2.94 23.13
CA PHE A 404 5.56 1.73 22.67
C PHE A 404 6.60 1.99 21.58
N PRO A 405 7.87 1.62 21.81
CA PRO A 405 8.90 1.73 20.79
C PRO A 405 8.59 0.79 19.62
N ARG A 406 9.10 1.16 18.45
CA ARG A 406 9.11 0.25 17.30
C ARG A 406 10.15 -0.85 17.55
N ALA A 407 9.89 -2.03 17.03
CA ALA A 407 10.79 -3.16 17.03
C ALA A 407 11.31 -3.42 15.61
N ASP A 408 12.54 -3.90 15.56
CA ASP A 408 13.12 -4.48 14.36
C ASP A 408 12.47 -5.83 14.07
N VAL A 409 12.20 -6.08 12.80
CA VAL A 409 11.69 -7.35 12.29
C VAL A 409 12.34 -7.65 10.95
N VAL A 410 12.37 -8.92 10.58
CA VAL A 410 12.88 -9.37 9.29
C VAL A 410 11.74 -10.01 8.50
N PHE A 411 11.60 -9.60 7.24
CA PHE A 411 10.83 -10.33 6.25
C PHE A 411 11.81 -11.18 5.45
N PRO A 412 11.83 -12.52 5.62
CA PRO A 412 12.80 -13.36 4.95
C PRO A 412 12.80 -13.19 3.43
N TRP A 413 13.92 -13.49 2.79
CA TRP A 413 13.95 -13.48 1.33
C TRP A 413 12.91 -14.45 0.75
N PRO A 414 12.24 -14.08 -0.34
CA PRO A 414 11.44 -15.05 -1.10
C PRO A 414 12.30 -16.27 -1.43
N SER A 415 11.70 -17.46 -1.38
CA SER A 415 12.42 -18.72 -1.67
C SER A 415 13.18 -18.73 -3.01
N SER A 416 12.77 -17.88 -3.96
CA SER A 416 13.45 -17.67 -5.25
C SER A 416 14.85 -17.04 -5.14
N PHE A 417 15.20 -16.41 -4.01
CA PHE A 417 16.55 -15.90 -3.74
C PHE A 417 17.45 -16.91 -3.03
N LEU A 418 16.89 -17.98 -2.46
CA LEU A 418 17.65 -19.00 -1.71
C LEU A 418 18.33 -20.02 -2.63
N THR A 419 18.34 -19.76 -3.94
CA THR A 419 19.20 -20.45 -4.88
C THR A 419 20.62 -19.95 -4.70
N VAL A 420 21.38 -20.51 -3.76
CA VAL A 420 22.74 -21.01 -4.01
C VAL A 420 23.20 -21.82 -2.78
N ASP A 421 23.10 -23.16 -2.85
CA ASP A 421 24.17 -23.99 -2.27
C ASP A 421 25.27 -23.98 -3.34
N HIS A 422 26.40 -23.34 -3.03
CA HIS A 422 27.59 -23.32 -3.91
C HIS A 422 28.41 -24.58 -3.68
#